data_AF-A0A395IIM2-F1
#
_entry.id   AF-A0A395IIM2-F1
#
_cell.length_a   1.000
_cell.length_b   1.000
_cell.length_c   1.000
_cell.angle_alpha   90.00
_cell.angle_beta   90.00
_cell.angle_gamma   90.00
#
_symmetry.space_group_name_H-M   'P 1'
#
loop_
_entity.id
_entity.type
_entity.pdbx_description
1 polymer ?
#
loop_
_entity_poly.entity_id
_entity_poly.type
_entity_poly.pdbx_seq_one_letter_code
_entity_poly.pdbx_strand_id
1 'polypeptide(L)'
;MVPVPEDLPEMEYRYLGRSGLQVSAISLGGWLTYGGHVENENTFACMKAAYDAGINFFDCAEGYAGGESERIMGEAIRKFGWKRNDLIYWGQANGERAQSTTSVSPASVSSKAPTWLSNGSNSTIILLGNLRMDCRRNRLSAHATAQRLNLIAPIMEQPQYNLLARQKVEGEFLPLYNEFGLGLTTFSPLKFGFLTGKYNAGIPSDSRLGTSQDAFATRTKARTGDDSWKEDIAAVEKLMPVAEKLGISMANLAMSLGLEE
;
A
#
# COMPACT_ATOMS: atom_id res chain seq x y z
N MET A 1 -10.98 -16.20 -16.20
CA MET A 1 -11.23 -14.84 -15.64
C MET A 1 -12.25 -15.02 -14.53
N VAL A 2 -11.99 -14.52 -13.33
CA VAL A 2 -12.93 -14.65 -12.21
C VAL A 2 -14.00 -13.57 -12.38
N PRO A 3 -15.28 -13.90 -12.59
CA PRO A 3 -16.33 -12.89 -12.69
C PRO A 3 -16.48 -12.16 -11.36
N VAL A 4 -16.81 -10.87 -11.41
CA VAL A 4 -17.20 -10.13 -10.20
C VAL A 4 -18.47 -10.78 -9.64
N PRO A 5 -18.53 -11.10 -8.34
CA PRO A 5 -19.73 -11.63 -7.72
C PRO A 5 -20.92 -10.69 -7.95
N GLU A 6 -22.07 -11.24 -8.34
CA GLU A 6 -23.28 -10.44 -8.63
C GLU A 6 -23.83 -9.72 -7.39
N ASP A 7 -23.50 -10.23 -6.20
CA ASP A 7 -23.90 -9.73 -4.89
C ASP A 7 -22.84 -8.82 -4.23
N LEU A 8 -21.78 -8.45 -4.96
CA LEU A 8 -20.76 -7.54 -4.42
C LEU A 8 -21.37 -6.15 -4.21
N PRO A 9 -21.26 -5.56 -3.00
CA PRO A 9 -21.70 -4.19 -2.78
C PRO A 9 -20.89 -3.23 -3.66
N GLU A 10 -21.48 -2.08 -3.98
CA GLU A 10 -20.79 -1.03 -4.72
C GLU A 10 -19.54 -0.56 -3.95
N MET A 11 -18.45 -0.30 -4.68
CA MET A 11 -17.21 0.18 -4.09
C MET A 11 -17.44 1.53 -3.39
N GLU A 12 -17.06 1.61 -2.13
CA GLU A 12 -17.03 2.87 -1.41
C GLU A 12 -15.83 3.72 -1.87
N TYR A 13 -16.09 4.98 -2.22
CA TYR A 13 -15.04 5.96 -2.53
C TYR A 13 -14.96 7.01 -1.43
N ARG A 14 -13.74 7.30 -0.98
CA ARG A 14 -13.45 8.27 0.08
C ARG A 14 -12.54 9.38 -0.44
N TYR A 15 -12.73 10.58 0.08
CA TYR A 15 -11.76 11.65 -0.17
C TYR A 15 -10.45 11.33 0.53
N LEU A 16 -9.35 11.56 -0.18
CA LEU A 16 -8.02 11.37 0.36
C LEU A 16 -7.64 12.56 1.24
N GLY A 17 -7.96 12.45 2.53
CA GLY A 17 -7.82 13.56 3.48
C GLY A 17 -8.74 14.72 3.10
N ARG A 18 -8.23 15.96 3.22
CA ARG A 18 -8.93 17.17 2.77
C ARG A 18 -8.66 17.52 1.30
N SER A 19 -8.06 16.62 0.54
CA SER A 19 -7.89 16.82 -0.90
C SER A 19 -9.21 16.59 -1.65
N GLY A 20 -9.30 17.08 -2.88
CA GLY A 20 -10.42 16.78 -3.78
C GLY A 20 -10.34 15.41 -4.46
N LEU A 21 -9.31 14.59 -4.15
CA LEU A 21 -9.10 13.30 -4.80
C LEU A 21 -9.95 12.22 -4.11
N GLN A 22 -10.76 11.48 -4.89
CA GLN A 22 -11.52 10.33 -4.39
C GLN A 22 -10.84 9.01 -4.77
N VAL A 23 -10.49 8.21 -3.77
CA VAL A 23 -9.90 6.88 -3.91
C VAL A 23 -10.89 5.81 -3.46
N SER A 24 -10.83 4.63 -4.06
CA SER A 24 -11.54 3.45 -3.55
C SER A 24 -11.06 3.11 -2.14
N ALA A 25 -11.96 2.69 -1.25
CA ALA A 25 -11.65 2.36 0.14
C ALA A 25 -10.65 1.20 0.27
N ILE A 26 -10.57 0.35 -0.77
CA ILE A 26 -9.55 -0.69 -0.93
C ILE A 26 -8.71 -0.35 -2.16
N SER A 27 -7.39 -0.50 -2.04
CA SER A 27 -6.43 -0.32 -3.12
C SER A 27 -5.68 -1.61 -3.45
N LEU A 28 -5.11 -1.69 -4.65
CA LEU A 28 -4.27 -2.80 -5.08
C LEU A 28 -2.80 -2.38 -5.15
N GLY A 29 -1.96 -2.96 -4.28
CA GLY A 29 -0.51 -2.70 -4.28
C GLY A 29 0.30 -3.77 -5.02
N GLY A 30 1.36 -3.35 -5.72
CA GLY A 30 2.18 -4.26 -6.54
C GLY A 30 3.31 -5.01 -5.82
N TRP A 31 3.64 -4.61 -4.59
CA TRP A 31 4.81 -5.13 -3.88
C TRP A 31 4.83 -6.67 -3.74
N LEU A 32 5.99 -7.26 -4.05
CA LEU A 32 6.30 -8.71 -4.00
C LEU A 32 5.46 -9.61 -4.89
N THR A 33 4.59 -9.04 -5.72
CA THR A 33 3.65 -9.83 -6.50
C THR A 33 3.95 -9.58 -7.97
N TYR A 34 3.77 -8.34 -8.43
CA TYR A 34 3.87 -8.01 -9.84
C TYR A 34 5.31 -7.76 -10.28
N GLY A 35 5.62 -8.22 -11.48
CA GLY A 35 6.94 -8.09 -12.08
C GLY A 35 7.98 -9.10 -11.58
N GLY A 36 7.54 -10.21 -10.98
CA GLY A 36 8.46 -11.30 -10.66
C GLY A 36 7.79 -12.52 -10.03
N HIS A 37 7.09 -12.33 -8.91
CA HIS A 37 6.58 -13.45 -8.12
C HIS A 37 5.37 -14.15 -8.72
N VAL A 38 4.55 -13.43 -9.47
CA VAL A 38 3.47 -14.00 -10.28
C VAL A 38 3.74 -13.79 -11.75
N GLU A 39 3.25 -14.73 -12.56
CA GLU A 39 3.25 -14.60 -14.02
C GLU A 39 2.47 -13.35 -14.47
N ASN A 40 2.84 -12.83 -15.64
CA ASN A 40 2.29 -11.61 -16.20
C ASN A 40 0.76 -11.70 -16.41
N GLU A 41 0.27 -12.87 -16.82
CA GLU A 41 -1.14 -13.16 -17.00
C GLU A 41 -1.92 -13.05 -15.69
N ASN A 42 -1.33 -13.50 -14.59
CA ASN A 42 -1.93 -13.39 -13.25
C ASN A 42 -1.94 -11.93 -12.76
N THR A 43 -0.91 -11.15 -13.11
CA THR A 43 -0.91 -9.70 -12.87
C THR A 43 -2.11 -9.04 -13.55
N PHE A 44 -2.33 -9.33 -14.83
CA PHE A 44 -3.44 -8.78 -15.59
C PHE A 44 -4.80 -9.22 -15.04
N ALA A 45 -4.93 -10.49 -14.66
CA ALA A 45 -6.16 -11.02 -14.07
C ALA A 45 -6.50 -10.32 -12.74
N CYS A 46 -5.52 -10.13 -11.85
CA CYS A 46 -5.72 -9.45 -10.58
C CYS A 46 -6.09 -7.98 -10.77
N MET A 47 -5.37 -7.23 -11.63
CA MET A 47 -5.68 -5.83 -11.88
C MET A 47 -7.06 -5.67 -12.51
N LYS A 48 -7.45 -6.57 -13.42
CA LYS A 48 -8.77 -6.54 -14.04
C LYS A 48 -9.88 -6.83 -13.05
N ALA A 49 -9.72 -7.84 -12.20
CA ALA A 49 -10.69 -8.14 -11.15
C ALA A 49 -10.83 -6.97 -10.16
N ALA A 50 -9.73 -6.31 -9.79
CA ALA A 50 -9.76 -5.12 -8.95
C ALA A 50 -10.52 -3.97 -9.62
N TYR A 51 -10.19 -3.66 -10.88
CA TYR A 51 -10.86 -2.60 -11.63
C TYR A 51 -12.35 -2.88 -11.83
N ASP A 52 -12.73 -4.12 -12.16
CA ASP A 52 -14.13 -4.51 -12.34
C ASP A 52 -14.92 -4.45 -11.03
N ALA A 53 -14.26 -4.64 -9.89
CA ALA A 53 -14.84 -4.44 -8.56
C ALA A 53 -14.87 -2.96 -8.11
N GLY A 54 -14.52 -2.02 -8.99
CA GLY A 54 -14.54 -0.58 -8.71
C GLY A 54 -13.27 -0.01 -8.09
N ILE A 55 -12.20 -0.80 -7.91
CA ILE A 55 -10.93 -0.27 -7.39
C ILE A 55 -10.33 0.69 -8.43
N ASN A 56 -10.14 1.94 -8.03
CA ASN A 56 -9.49 2.96 -8.85
C ASN A 56 -8.06 3.26 -8.41
N PHE A 57 -7.66 2.83 -7.20
CA PHE A 57 -6.38 3.16 -6.61
C PHE A 57 -5.38 1.98 -6.68
N PHE A 58 -4.33 2.17 -7.47
CA PHE A 58 -3.27 1.20 -7.71
C PHE A 58 -1.91 1.75 -7.25
N ASP A 59 -1.25 1.02 -6.36
CA ASP A 59 0.01 1.40 -5.72
C ASP A 59 1.20 0.62 -6.27
N CYS A 60 2.28 1.33 -6.56
CA CYS A 60 3.54 0.77 -7.06
C CYS A 60 4.75 1.61 -6.58
N ALA A 61 5.95 1.10 -6.79
CA ALA A 61 7.20 1.81 -6.52
C ALA A 61 8.28 1.41 -7.52
N GLU A 62 9.23 2.33 -7.80
CA GLU A 62 10.36 2.07 -8.69
C GLU A 62 11.22 0.89 -8.20
N GLY A 63 11.27 0.69 -6.88
CA GLY A 63 12.04 -0.40 -6.26
C GLY A 63 11.37 -1.77 -6.37
N TYR A 64 10.09 -1.84 -6.75
CA TYR A 64 9.35 -3.11 -6.79
C TYR A 64 9.82 -3.93 -8.00
N ALA A 65 10.46 -5.06 -7.71
CA ALA A 65 11.09 -5.92 -8.70
C ALA A 65 12.05 -5.16 -9.65
N GLY A 66 12.72 -4.12 -9.15
CA GLY A 66 13.63 -3.30 -9.95
C GLY A 66 12.95 -2.53 -11.08
N GLY A 67 11.70 -2.10 -10.89
CA GLY A 67 10.90 -1.32 -11.85
C GLY A 67 9.96 -2.18 -12.70
N GLU A 68 10.11 -3.50 -12.64
CA GLU A 68 9.33 -4.43 -13.44
C GLU A 68 7.84 -4.44 -13.05
N SER A 69 7.53 -4.18 -11.78
CA SER A 69 6.15 -3.99 -11.32
C SER A 69 5.46 -2.83 -12.04
N GLU A 70 6.15 -1.70 -12.23
CA GLU A 70 5.59 -0.53 -12.92
C GLU A 70 5.37 -0.84 -14.41
N ARG A 71 6.33 -1.54 -15.03
CA ARG A 71 6.23 -1.95 -16.43
C ARG A 71 4.99 -2.81 -16.67
N ILE A 72 4.81 -3.88 -15.88
CA ILE A 72 3.72 -4.82 -16.10
C ILE A 72 2.34 -4.23 -15.76
N MET A 73 2.24 -3.40 -14.72
CA MET A 73 0.99 -2.72 -14.40
C MET A 73 0.60 -1.71 -15.50
N GLY A 74 1.58 -0.99 -16.07
CA GLY A 74 1.38 -0.13 -17.22
C GLY A 74 0.92 -0.89 -18.48
N GLU A 75 1.43 -2.11 -18.69
CA GLU A 75 0.97 -2.99 -19.77
C GLU A 75 -0.47 -3.46 -19.57
N ALA A 76 -0.88 -3.75 -18.33
CA ALA A 76 -2.27 -4.09 -18.02
C ALA A 76 -3.23 -2.94 -18.39
N ILE A 77 -2.88 -1.71 -17.98
CA ILE A 77 -3.68 -0.51 -18.29
C ILE A 77 -3.83 -0.35 -19.81
N ARG A 78 -2.73 -0.49 -20.57
CA ARG A 78 -2.76 -0.41 -22.04
C ARG A 78 -3.59 -1.54 -22.66
N LYS A 79 -3.43 -2.76 -22.16
CA LYS A 79 -4.11 -3.96 -22.66
C LYS A 79 -5.62 -3.87 -22.52
N PHE A 80 -6.12 -3.36 -21.40
CA PHE A 80 -7.55 -3.23 -21.14
C PHE A 80 -8.15 -1.90 -21.60
N GLY A 81 -7.32 -0.96 -22.06
CA GLY A 81 -7.79 0.31 -22.62
C GLY A 81 -8.46 1.23 -21.58
N TRP A 82 -8.10 1.10 -20.31
CA TRP A 82 -8.65 1.94 -19.24
C TRP A 82 -8.27 3.40 -19.43
N LYS A 83 -9.23 4.30 -19.19
CA LYS A 83 -8.96 5.74 -19.29
C LYS A 83 -8.11 6.17 -18.11
N ARG A 84 -7.10 6.99 -18.38
CA ARG A 84 -6.20 7.50 -17.32
C ARG A 84 -6.97 8.25 -16.22
N ASN A 85 -8.05 8.94 -16.55
CA ASN A 85 -8.85 9.72 -15.60
C ASN A 85 -9.67 8.86 -14.64
N ASP A 86 -9.86 7.58 -14.96
CA ASP A 86 -10.60 6.64 -14.11
C ASP A 86 -9.66 5.95 -13.09
N LEU A 87 -8.36 6.26 -13.14
CA LEU A 87 -7.32 5.58 -12.38
C LEU A 87 -6.54 6.56 -11.51
N ILE A 88 -6.17 6.10 -10.33
CA ILE A 88 -5.19 6.72 -9.45
C ILE A 88 -4.03 5.76 -9.38
N TYR A 89 -2.96 6.06 -10.12
CA TYR A 89 -1.74 5.29 -10.11
C TYR A 89 -0.70 6.02 -9.26
N TRP A 90 -0.28 5.39 -8.17
CA TRP A 90 0.71 5.93 -7.25
C TRP A 90 2.04 5.23 -7.42
N GLY A 91 3.06 6.00 -7.83
CA GLY A 91 4.44 5.53 -7.95
C GLY A 91 5.28 6.13 -6.84
N GLN A 92 5.87 5.27 -6.01
CA GLN A 92 6.80 5.71 -4.98
C GLN A 92 8.23 5.82 -5.54
N ALA A 93 8.81 7.02 -5.46
CA ALA A 93 10.24 7.25 -5.69
C ALA A 93 11.00 7.14 -4.36
N ASN A 94 11.83 6.10 -4.24
CA ASN A 94 12.79 5.93 -3.16
C ASN A 94 14.16 6.32 -3.73
N GLY A 95 14.43 7.62 -3.85
CA GLY A 95 15.72 8.11 -4.35
C GLY A 95 16.89 7.33 -3.75
N GLU A 96 17.95 7.10 -4.56
CA GLU A 96 19.16 6.36 -4.16
C GLU A 96 19.51 6.62 -2.70
N ARG A 97 19.65 5.54 -1.91
CA ARG A 97 20.08 5.60 -0.50
C ARG A 97 21.30 6.52 -0.43
N ALA A 98 21.10 7.77 0.00
CA ALA A 98 22.19 8.70 0.17
C ALA A 98 23.09 8.13 1.28
N GLN A 99 24.19 7.50 0.89
CA GLN A 99 25.31 7.24 1.78
C GLN A 99 25.97 8.59 2.07
N SER A 100 25.33 9.42 2.89
CA SER A 100 25.93 10.51 3.67
C SER A 100 24.84 11.41 4.24
N THR A 101 25.12 11.91 5.43
CA THR A 101 24.36 12.91 6.19
C THR A 101 24.31 14.26 5.46
N THR A 102 23.51 14.38 4.42
CA THR A 102 23.18 15.69 3.84
C THR A 102 21.70 15.76 3.48
N SER A 103 21.08 16.83 3.95
CA SER A 103 19.66 17.19 3.82
C SER A 103 19.10 16.95 2.42
N VAL A 104 18.11 16.05 2.31
CA VAL A 104 17.32 15.88 1.09
C VAL A 104 16.34 17.06 1.01
N SER A 105 16.52 17.95 0.03
CA SER A 105 15.61 19.08 -0.19
C SER A 105 14.34 18.61 -0.92
N PRO A 106 13.18 19.26 -0.69
CA PRO A 106 11.91 18.95 -1.34
C PRO A 106 11.97 18.96 -2.89
N ALA A 107 12.94 19.65 -3.48
CA ALA A 107 13.09 19.76 -4.93
C ALA A 107 13.58 18.46 -5.60
N SER A 108 14.15 17.51 -4.85
CA SER A 108 14.74 16.29 -5.40
C SER A 108 13.72 15.19 -5.74
N VAL A 109 12.48 15.29 -5.26
CA VAL A 109 11.40 14.32 -5.58
C VAL A 109 10.81 14.57 -6.97
N SER A 110 10.97 15.77 -7.53
CA SER A 110 10.39 16.16 -8.82
C SER A 110 11.19 15.71 -10.05
N SER A 111 12.48 15.37 -9.93
CA SER A 111 13.37 15.25 -11.09
C SER A 111 13.58 13.82 -11.63
N LYS A 112 12.95 12.81 -11.02
CA LYS A 112 13.14 11.39 -11.38
C LYS A 112 11.85 10.66 -11.76
N ALA A 113 10.78 11.37 -12.11
CA ALA A 113 9.60 10.71 -12.68
C ALA A 113 9.95 10.11 -14.07
N PRO A 114 9.59 8.85 -14.37
CA PRO A 114 9.82 8.22 -15.67
C PRO A 114 9.31 9.08 -16.85
N THR A 115 10.08 9.16 -17.92
CA THR A 115 9.83 10.03 -19.10
C THR A 115 8.53 9.77 -19.86
N TRP A 116 7.82 8.68 -19.58
CA TRP A 116 6.48 8.40 -20.13
C TRP A 116 5.34 8.99 -19.29
N LEU A 117 5.59 9.39 -18.03
CA LEU A 117 4.65 10.13 -17.17
C LEU A 117 4.62 11.63 -17.48
N SER A 118 5.64 12.16 -18.18
CA SER A 118 5.77 13.57 -18.52
C SER A 118 5.25 13.95 -19.92
N ASN A 119 5.04 12.98 -20.81
CA ASN A 119 4.72 13.24 -22.22
C ASN A 119 3.23 13.04 -22.60
N GLY A 120 2.32 12.99 -21.62
CA GLY A 120 0.87 12.89 -21.84
C GLY A 120 0.10 14.00 -21.12
N SER A 121 -0.33 15.02 -21.87
CA SER A 121 -1.41 15.97 -21.59
C SER A 121 -1.99 16.04 -20.16
N ASN A 122 -1.64 17.11 -19.44
CA ASN A 122 -2.45 17.85 -18.45
C ASN A 122 -3.15 17.14 -17.26
N SER A 123 -2.81 15.90 -16.89
CA SER A 123 -3.48 15.24 -15.74
C SER A 123 -2.56 14.43 -14.82
N THR A 124 -1.28 14.78 -14.72
CA THR A 124 -0.40 14.19 -13.70
C THR A 124 -0.53 15.00 -12.41
N ILE A 125 -1.50 14.65 -11.56
CA ILE A 125 -1.54 15.16 -10.20
C ILE A 125 -0.39 14.46 -9.44
N ILE A 126 0.75 15.13 -9.33
CA ILE A 126 1.81 14.73 -8.38
C ILE A 126 1.32 15.16 -7.00
N LEU A 127 0.65 14.25 -6.31
CA LEU A 127 0.39 14.39 -4.89
C LEU A 127 1.66 13.92 -4.18
N LEU A 128 2.24 14.78 -3.34
CA LEU A 128 3.36 14.39 -2.50
C LEU A 128 2.80 13.63 -1.30
N GLY A 129 3.32 12.44 -1.06
CA GLY A 129 2.96 11.58 0.07
C GLY A 129 4.25 11.14 0.73
N ASN A 130 4.30 11.19 2.05
CA ASN A 130 5.50 10.75 2.75
C ASN A 130 5.41 9.24 3.01
N LEU A 131 6.35 8.48 2.46
CA LEU A 131 6.64 7.14 2.96
C LEU A 131 7.92 7.18 3.79
N ARG A 132 7.93 6.44 4.90
CA ARG A 132 9.14 6.23 5.75
C ARG A 132 9.74 7.47 6.39
N MET A 133 8.96 8.53 6.59
CA MET A 133 9.29 9.44 7.69
C MET A 133 9.07 8.67 9.00
N ASP A 134 10.13 8.38 9.74
CA ASP A 134 10.06 7.45 10.87
C ASP A 134 9.23 7.98 12.04
N CYS A 135 9.06 9.30 12.14
CA CYS A 135 8.41 9.93 13.27
C CYS A 135 7.52 11.12 12.87
N ARG A 136 6.60 11.48 13.78
CA ARG A 136 5.73 12.66 13.67
C ARG A 136 6.49 13.95 13.33
N ARG A 137 7.69 14.13 13.90
CA ARG A 137 8.50 15.35 13.75
C ARG A 137 8.82 15.68 12.28
N ASN A 138 9.17 14.68 11.49
CA ASN A 138 9.53 14.92 10.09
C ASN A 138 8.33 15.36 9.25
N ARG A 139 7.14 14.85 9.56
CA ARG A 139 5.89 15.22 8.87
C ARG A 139 5.47 16.65 9.17
N LEU A 140 5.59 17.04 10.43
CA LEU A 140 5.39 18.43 10.86
C LEU A 140 6.38 19.36 10.15
N SER A 141 7.65 18.96 10.04
CA SER A 141 8.67 19.73 9.34
C SER A 141 8.35 19.89 7.85
N ALA A 142 7.82 18.85 7.19
CA ALA A 142 7.43 18.93 5.77
C ALA A 142 6.30 19.93 5.56
N HIS A 143 5.25 19.89 6.40
CA HIS A 143 4.14 20.85 6.33
C HIS A 143 4.59 22.28 6.66
N ALA A 144 5.37 22.46 7.72
CA ALA A 144 5.90 23.77 8.10
C ALA A 144 6.81 24.34 7.00
N THR A 145 7.62 23.50 6.34
CA THR A 145 8.47 23.91 5.22
C THR A 145 7.62 24.32 4.01
N ALA A 146 6.62 23.51 3.65
CA ALA A 146 5.72 23.82 2.56
C ALA A 146 4.99 25.14 2.77
N GLN A 147 4.44 25.37 3.97
CA GLN A 147 3.81 26.63 4.34
C GLN A 147 4.78 27.82 4.27
N ARG A 148 5.98 27.68 4.85
CA ARG A 148 7.00 28.75 4.85
C ARG A 148 7.50 29.12 3.45
N LEU A 149 7.53 28.15 2.53
CA LEU A 149 8.05 28.33 1.18
C LEU A 149 6.94 28.50 0.13
N ASN A 150 5.68 28.58 0.55
CA ASN A 150 4.51 28.62 -0.35
C ASN A 150 4.50 27.47 -1.37
N LEU A 151 4.83 26.26 -0.91
CA LEU A 151 4.79 25.02 -1.69
C LEU A 151 3.55 24.19 -1.34
N ILE A 152 3.24 23.22 -2.19
CA ILE A 152 2.18 22.23 -1.93
C ILE A 152 2.66 21.29 -0.82
N ALA A 153 1.90 21.23 0.28
CA ALA A 153 2.17 20.31 1.37
C ALA A 153 1.79 18.87 0.97
N PRO A 154 2.38 17.85 1.63
CA PRO A 154 1.92 16.48 1.47
C PRO A 154 0.43 16.35 1.78
N ILE A 155 -0.27 15.49 1.05
CA ILE A 155 -1.73 15.32 1.24
C ILE A 155 -2.11 13.98 1.84
N MET A 156 -1.19 13.02 1.91
CA MET A 156 -1.43 11.70 2.47
C MET A 156 -0.18 11.09 3.11
N GLU A 157 -0.41 10.08 3.95
CA GLU A 157 0.61 9.23 4.55
C GLU A 157 0.31 7.77 4.27
N GLN A 158 1.36 6.97 4.07
CA GLN A 158 1.22 5.53 3.85
C GLN A 158 1.99 4.69 4.90
N PRO A 159 1.51 4.62 6.16
CA PRO A 159 2.11 3.80 7.19
C PRO A 159 1.66 2.34 7.12
N GLN A 160 2.44 1.45 7.74
CA GLN A 160 1.95 0.11 8.05
C GLN A 160 0.85 0.23 9.09
N TYR A 161 -0.30 -0.40 8.83
CA TYR A 161 -1.40 -0.46 9.79
C TYR A 161 -2.15 -1.78 9.63
N ASN A 162 -2.40 -2.44 10.75
CA ASN A 162 -3.16 -3.68 10.86
C ASN A 162 -3.43 -3.99 12.34
N LEU A 163 -4.19 -5.05 12.60
CA LEU A 163 -4.57 -5.47 13.96
C LEU A 163 -3.37 -5.67 14.91
N LEU A 164 -2.17 -5.94 14.39
CA LEU A 164 -0.94 -6.15 15.19
C LEU A 164 0.03 -4.96 15.12
N ALA A 165 -0.28 -3.90 14.36
CA ALA A 165 0.60 -2.76 14.15
C ALA A 165 -0.22 -1.45 14.13
N ARG A 166 -0.58 -0.96 15.32
CA ARG A 166 -1.48 0.19 15.51
C ARG A 166 -0.79 1.47 15.95
N GLN A 167 0.32 1.34 16.67
CA GLN A 167 1.01 2.46 17.36
C GLN A 167 1.33 3.66 16.46
N LYS A 168 1.74 3.42 15.21
CA LYS A 168 2.13 4.49 14.30
C LYS A 168 0.94 5.36 13.87
N VAL A 169 -0.17 4.72 13.51
CA VAL A 169 -1.40 5.44 13.11
C VAL A 169 -2.07 6.03 14.35
N GLU A 170 -2.45 5.17 15.30
CA GLU A 170 -3.29 5.55 16.45
C GLU A 170 -2.54 6.30 17.54
N GLY A 171 -1.27 5.97 17.76
CA GLY A 171 -0.47 6.58 18.84
C GLY A 171 0.25 7.85 18.40
N GLU A 172 0.72 7.91 17.15
CA GLU A 172 1.61 8.99 16.69
C GLU A 172 0.98 9.93 15.67
N PHE A 173 0.22 9.40 14.70
CA PHE A 173 -0.18 10.18 13.51
C PHE A 173 -1.62 10.69 13.55
N LEU A 174 -2.49 10.18 14.42
CA LEU A 174 -3.85 10.70 14.59
C LEU A 174 -3.95 12.23 14.65
N PRO A 175 -3.10 12.95 15.43
CA PRO A 175 -3.16 14.41 15.44
C PRO A 175 -2.86 15.04 14.07
N LEU A 176 -2.01 14.41 13.25
CA LEU A 176 -1.61 14.93 11.95
C LEU A 176 -2.75 14.89 10.93
N TYR A 177 -3.58 13.83 10.97
CA TYR A 177 -4.73 13.70 10.07
C TYR A 177 -5.74 14.82 10.32
N ASN A 178 -6.02 15.12 11.60
CA ASN A 178 -6.96 16.17 11.98
C ASN A 178 -6.40 17.59 11.79
N GLU A 179 -5.14 17.82 12.15
CA GLU A 179 -4.51 19.13 12.13
C GLU A 179 -4.21 19.60 10.69
N PHE A 180 -3.65 18.72 9.86
CA PHE A 180 -3.24 19.06 8.49
C PHE A 180 -4.20 18.57 7.41
N GLY A 181 -5.20 17.77 7.76
CA GLY A 181 -6.12 17.19 6.79
C GLY A 181 -5.45 16.12 5.91
N LEU A 182 -4.45 15.42 6.44
CA LEU A 182 -3.75 14.36 5.73
C LEU A 182 -4.66 13.13 5.55
N GLY A 183 -4.68 12.60 4.33
CA GLY A 183 -5.26 11.31 4.02
C GLY A 183 -4.42 10.16 4.54
N LEU A 184 -5.06 9.01 4.76
CA LEU A 184 -4.43 7.81 5.25
C LEU A 184 -4.61 6.68 4.25
N THR A 185 -3.51 6.18 3.69
CA THR A 185 -3.51 5.03 2.78
C THR A 185 -2.64 3.94 3.38
N THR A 186 -3.20 2.98 4.09
CA THR A 186 -2.37 2.05 4.87
C THR A 186 -1.84 0.88 4.04
N PHE A 187 -0.72 0.28 4.48
CA PHE A 187 -0.18 -0.91 3.82
C PHE A 187 0.00 -2.09 4.76
N SER A 188 0.11 -3.29 4.16
CA SER A 188 0.18 -4.58 4.87
C SER A 188 -0.96 -4.79 5.89
N PRO A 189 -2.23 -4.63 5.49
CA PRO A 189 -3.39 -4.84 6.38
C PRO A 189 -3.47 -6.29 6.90
N LEU A 190 -2.98 -7.25 6.10
CA LEU A 190 -2.92 -8.66 6.50
C LEU A 190 -1.61 -9.06 7.19
N LYS A 191 -0.76 -8.10 7.57
CA LYS A 191 0.57 -8.34 8.18
C LYS A 191 1.34 -9.41 7.39
N PHE A 192 1.57 -9.18 6.10
CA PHE A 192 2.26 -10.14 5.22
C PHE A 192 1.60 -11.52 5.08
N GLY A 193 0.33 -11.67 5.43
CA GLY A 193 -0.41 -12.92 5.40
C GLY A 193 -0.58 -13.60 6.76
N PHE A 194 0.07 -13.12 7.82
CA PHE A 194 -0.11 -13.66 9.18
C PHE A 194 -1.56 -13.57 9.64
N LEU A 195 -2.21 -12.43 9.39
CA LEU A 195 -3.62 -12.20 9.75
C LEU A 195 -4.62 -12.94 8.86
N THR A 196 -4.19 -13.98 8.15
CA THR A 196 -5.09 -14.95 7.52
C THR A 196 -5.13 -16.27 8.28
N GLY A 197 -4.28 -16.46 9.29
CA GLY A 197 -4.10 -17.73 10.02
C GLY A 197 -3.32 -18.80 9.25
N LYS A 198 -2.95 -18.56 7.99
CA LYS A 198 -2.29 -19.58 7.13
C LYS A 198 -0.93 -20.05 7.64
N TYR A 199 -0.30 -19.32 8.56
CA TYR A 199 1.01 -19.62 9.11
C TYR A 199 0.97 -20.31 10.49
N ASN A 200 -0.22 -20.51 11.08
CA ASN A 200 -0.37 -21.05 12.44
C ASN A 200 0.16 -22.49 12.55
N ALA A 201 0.01 -23.29 11.49
CA ALA A 201 0.48 -24.67 11.43
C ALA A 201 1.82 -24.82 10.65
N GLY A 202 2.57 -23.73 10.50
CA GLY A 202 3.78 -23.68 9.68
C GLY A 202 3.56 -22.97 8.34
N ILE A 203 4.61 -22.90 7.52
CA ILE A 203 4.59 -22.12 6.26
C ILE A 203 4.09 -23.01 5.10
N PRO A 204 2.92 -22.72 4.49
CA PRO A 204 2.47 -23.44 3.30
C PRO A 204 3.45 -23.22 2.13
N SER A 205 3.69 -24.26 1.34
CA SER A 205 4.67 -24.27 0.25
C SER A 205 4.33 -23.30 -0.88
N ASP A 206 3.05 -23.05 -1.12
CA ASP A 206 2.50 -22.13 -2.13
C ASP A 206 2.31 -20.69 -1.60
N SER A 207 2.57 -20.46 -0.31
CA SER A 207 2.44 -19.14 0.30
C SER A 207 3.60 -18.21 -0.09
N ARG A 208 3.41 -16.90 0.11
CA ARG A 208 4.46 -15.89 -0.10
C ARG A 208 5.78 -16.23 0.60
N LEU A 209 5.74 -16.73 1.83
CA LEU A 209 6.94 -17.17 2.57
C LEU A 209 7.48 -18.53 2.10
N GLY A 210 6.66 -19.33 1.43
CA GLY A 210 7.05 -20.59 0.81
C GLY A 210 7.85 -20.38 -0.47
N THR A 211 7.39 -19.47 -1.34
CA THR A 211 7.87 -19.33 -2.73
C THR A 211 8.71 -18.09 -3.02
N SER A 212 8.58 -17.00 -2.26
CA SER A 212 9.25 -15.73 -2.59
C SER A 212 10.75 -15.75 -2.23
N GLN A 213 11.57 -15.24 -3.14
CA GLN A 213 13.02 -15.05 -2.94
C GLN A 213 13.38 -13.62 -2.52
N ASP A 214 12.39 -12.75 -2.32
CA ASP A 214 12.65 -11.38 -1.90
C ASP A 214 13.37 -11.33 -0.53
N ALA A 215 14.22 -10.32 -0.35
CA ALA A 215 15.01 -10.17 0.87
C ALA A 215 14.13 -10.00 2.12
N PHE A 216 12.99 -9.32 2.02
CA PHE A 216 12.04 -9.18 3.13
C PHE A 216 11.34 -10.51 3.44
N ALA A 217 10.88 -11.24 2.42
CA ALA A 217 10.27 -12.55 2.59
C ALA A 217 11.26 -13.55 3.23
N THR A 218 12.51 -13.56 2.76
CA THR A 218 13.59 -14.40 3.29
C THR A 218 13.88 -14.08 4.75
N ARG A 219 14.03 -12.79 5.11
CA ARG A 219 14.23 -12.39 6.52
C ARG A 219 13.04 -12.78 7.40
N THR A 220 11.82 -12.61 6.90
CA THR A 220 10.59 -12.97 7.64
C THR A 220 10.52 -14.48 7.85
N LYS A 221 10.90 -15.28 6.85
CA LYS A 221 10.99 -16.75 6.96
C LYS A 221 12.07 -17.19 7.94
N ALA A 222 13.23 -16.53 7.98
CA ALA A 222 14.31 -16.84 8.92
C ALA A 222 13.90 -16.67 10.39
N ARG A 223 12.87 -15.86 10.66
CA ARG A 223 12.26 -15.62 11.97
C ARG A 223 11.39 -16.79 12.48
N THR A 224 11.12 -17.79 11.63
CA THR A 224 10.20 -18.89 11.95
C THR A 224 10.62 -19.60 13.23
N GLY A 225 9.70 -19.65 14.20
CA GLY A 225 9.91 -20.34 15.47
C GLY A 225 10.62 -19.53 16.55
N ASP A 226 11.05 -18.29 16.27
CA ASP A 226 11.51 -17.38 17.31
C ASP A 226 10.35 -16.80 18.14
N ASP A 227 10.67 -16.06 19.19
CA ASP A 227 9.67 -15.53 20.11
C ASP A 227 8.74 -14.53 19.44
N SER A 228 9.28 -13.66 18.57
CA SER A 228 8.48 -12.68 17.85
C SER A 228 7.52 -13.32 16.85
N TRP A 229 7.91 -14.43 16.21
CA TRP A 229 7.04 -15.21 15.35
C TRP A 229 5.92 -15.87 16.16
N LYS A 230 6.26 -16.49 17.29
CA LYS A 230 5.29 -17.11 18.20
C LYS A 230 4.30 -16.08 18.75
N GLU A 231 4.76 -14.88 19.07
CA GLU A 231 3.91 -13.77 19.51
C GLU A 231 2.88 -13.36 18.44
N ASP A 232 3.32 -13.20 17.18
CA ASP A 232 2.41 -12.89 16.07
C ASP A 232 1.37 -14.01 15.88
N ILE A 233 1.79 -15.30 15.90
CA ILE A 233 0.86 -16.44 15.78
C ILE A 233 -0.13 -16.47 16.95
N ALA A 234 0.35 -16.35 18.19
CA ALA A 234 -0.50 -16.36 19.37
C ALA A 234 -1.51 -15.19 19.38
N ALA A 235 -1.13 -14.04 18.84
CA ALA A 235 -2.06 -12.93 18.66
C ALA A 235 -3.14 -13.25 17.61
N VAL A 236 -2.77 -13.84 16.47
CA VAL A 236 -3.73 -14.27 15.44
C VAL A 236 -4.69 -15.32 15.99
N GLU A 237 -4.20 -16.34 16.70
CA GLU A 237 -5.03 -17.40 17.31
C GLU A 237 -6.07 -16.84 18.29
N LYS A 238 -5.74 -15.79 19.04
CA LYS A 238 -6.70 -15.10 19.92
C LYS A 238 -7.78 -14.33 19.17
N LEU A 239 -7.51 -13.89 17.94
CA LEU A 239 -8.45 -13.14 17.11
C LEU A 239 -9.38 -14.06 16.31
N MET A 240 -8.95 -15.28 15.97
CA MET A 240 -9.74 -16.21 15.16
C MET A 240 -11.14 -16.53 15.74
N PRO A 241 -11.33 -16.74 17.06
CA PRO A 241 -12.67 -16.93 17.64
C PRO A 241 -13.61 -15.73 17.41
N VAL A 242 -13.07 -14.52 17.26
CA VAL A 242 -13.86 -13.32 16.94
C VAL A 242 -14.35 -13.38 15.50
N ALA A 243 -13.47 -13.73 14.55
CA ALA A 243 -13.83 -13.90 13.15
C ALA A 243 -14.89 -15.00 12.97
N GLU A 244 -14.73 -16.13 13.66
CA GLU A 244 -15.69 -17.25 13.69
C GLU A 244 -17.05 -16.81 14.23
N LYS A 245 -17.08 -16.08 15.36
CA LYS A 245 -18.32 -15.55 15.95
C LYS A 245 -19.06 -14.60 15.00
N LEU A 246 -18.32 -13.84 14.20
CA LEU A 246 -18.87 -12.91 13.20
C LEU A 246 -19.23 -13.60 11.87
N GLY A 247 -18.89 -14.88 11.68
CA GLY A 247 -19.15 -15.62 10.44
C GLY A 247 -18.32 -15.14 9.25
N ILE A 248 -17.15 -14.52 9.49
CA ILE A 248 -16.27 -13.99 8.45
C ILE A 248 -14.89 -14.65 8.50
N SER A 249 -14.12 -14.53 7.41
CA SER A 249 -12.73 -14.98 7.42
C SER A 249 -11.86 -14.08 8.31
N MET A 250 -10.76 -14.62 8.85
CA MET A 250 -9.77 -13.82 9.58
C MET A 250 -9.18 -12.69 8.72
N ALA A 251 -9.07 -12.92 7.40
CA ALA A 251 -8.64 -11.89 6.46
C ALA A 251 -9.65 -10.74 6.38
N ASN A 252 -10.94 -11.02 6.32
CA ASN A 252 -12.00 -9.99 6.30
C ASN A 252 -12.01 -9.20 7.61
N LEU A 253 -11.88 -9.88 8.76
CA LEU A 253 -11.74 -9.21 10.06
C LEU A 253 -10.51 -8.29 10.12
N ALA A 254 -9.38 -8.72 9.54
CA ALA A 254 -8.17 -7.91 9.51
C ALA A 254 -8.28 -6.70 8.58
N MET A 255 -8.98 -6.84 7.45
CA MET A 255 -9.23 -5.74 6.52
C MET A 255 -10.20 -4.70 7.08
N SER A 256 -11.19 -5.11 7.90
CA SER A 256 -12.21 -4.19 8.40
C SER A 256 -11.65 -3.07 9.26
N LEU A 257 -10.57 -3.30 10.02
CA LEU A 257 -9.91 -2.25 10.82
C LEU A 257 -9.55 -1.02 9.97
N GLY A 258 -9.02 -1.25 8.77
CA GLY A 258 -8.61 -0.15 7.88
C GLY A 258 -9.79 0.59 7.23
N LEU A 259 -11.02 0.07 7.38
CA LEU A 259 -12.24 0.63 6.80
C LEU A 259 -13.12 1.35 7.82
N GLU A 260 -12.84 1.23 9.12
CA GLU A 260 -13.59 1.87 10.20
C GLU A 260 -13.26 3.37 10.42
N GLU A 261 -12.17 3.89 9.84
CA GLU A 261 -11.75 5.30 9.93
C GLU A 261 -12.11 6.13 8.69
#